data_AF-A0A965KWA9-F1
#
_entry.id   AF-A0A965KWA9-F1
#
_cell.length_a   1.000
_cell.length_b   1.000
_cell.length_c   1.000
_cell.angle_alpha   90.00
_cell.angle_beta   90.00
_cell.angle_gamma   90.00
#
_symmetry.space_group_name_H-M   'P 1'
#
loop_
_entity.id
_entity.type
_entity.pdbx_description
1 polymer ?
#
loop_
_entity_poly.entity_id
_entity_poly.type
_entity_poly.pdbx_seq_one_letter_code
_entity_poly.pdbx_strand_id
1 'polypeptide(L)'
;MKSFLFPLLTLFFRPKVTGLRHVPATGPVIVASNHLSFSDSIFMPLVVPRKVTFLAKSEYFTSPGIKGLIKRWTFIALGQVPIDRSGGKRSEA
;
A
#
# COMPACT_ATOMS: atom_id res chain seq x y z
N MET A 1 3.16 8.52 9.53
CA MET A 1 1.87 8.50 8.81
C MET A 1 0.76 7.72 9.49
N LYS A 2 1.03 6.57 10.14
CA LYS A 2 -0.02 5.83 10.86
C LYS A 2 -0.77 6.71 11.87
N SER A 3 -0.08 7.60 12.59
CA SER A 3 -0.65 8.32 13.73
C SER A 3 -1.91 9.16 13.50
N PHE A 4 -2.16 9.71 12.29
CA PHE A 4 -3.35 10.54 12.04
C PHE A 4 -4.44 9.81 11.24
N LEU A 5 -4.07 9.05 10.22
CA LEU A 5 -5.03 8.30 9.41
C LEU A 5 -5.59 7.08 10.15
N PHE A 6 -4.81 6.52 11.09
CA PHE A 6 -5.20 5.30 11.78
C PHE A 6 -6.47 5.40 12.62
N PRO A 7 -6.62 6.38 13.54
CA PRO A 7 -7.84 6.50 14.33
C PRO A 7 -9.06 6.78 13.43
N LEU A 8 -8.91 7.63 12.40
CA LEU A 8 -10.00 7.99 11.48
C LEU A 8 -10.50 6.76 10.70
N LEU A 9 -9.59 6.05 10.03
CA LEU A 9 -9.95 4.90 9.21
C LEU A 9 -10.46 3.73 10.07
N THR A 10 -9.91 3.55 11.27
CA THR A 10 -10.41 2.52 12.20
C THR A 10 -11.82 2.84 12.69
N LEU A 11 -12.12 4.11 12.96
CA LEU A 11 -13.45 4.54 13.40
C LEU A 11 -14.53 4.31 12.33
N PHE A 12 -14.25 4.72 11.09
CA PHE A 12 -15.23 4.63 10.00
C PHE A 12 -15.36 3.23 9.39
N PHE A 13 -14.27 2.48 9.25
CA PHE A 13 -14.27 1.20 8.54
C PHE A 13 -14.23 -0.03 9.46
N ARG A 14 -13.81 0.13 10.73
CA ARG A 14 -13.80 -0.92 11.76
C ARG A 14 -13.24 -2.26 11.25
N PRO A 15 -12.00 -2.28 10.72
CA PRO A 15 -11.42 -3.48 10.14
C PRO A 15 -11.35 -4.61 11.18
N LYS A 16 -11.86 -5.79 10.83
CA LYS A 16 -11.71 -7.00 11.64
C LYS A 16 -10.45 -7.73 11.22
N VAL A 17 -9.56 -8.00 12.17
CA VAL A 17 -8.25 -8.60 11.89
C VAL A 17 -8.02 -9.78 12.82
N THR A 18 -7.59 -10.90 12.26
CA THR A 18 -7.21 -12.09 13.00
C THR A 18 -5.78 -12.49 12.63
N GLY A 19 -5.08 -13.15 13.55
CA GLY A 19 -3.78 -13.74 13.24
C GLY A 19 -2.59 -12.79 13.11
N LEU A 20 -2.68 -11.51 13.53
CA LEU A 20 -1.55 -10.56 13.48
C LEU A 20 -0.30 -11.06 14.20
N ARG A 21 -0.46 -11.90 15.22
CA ARG A 21 0.64 -12.57 15.94
C ARG A 21 1.54 -13.45 15.05
N HIS A 22 1.04 -13.88 13.89
CA HIS A 22 1.81 -14.68 12.94
C HIS A 22 2.71 -13.82 12.05
N VAL A 23 2.55 -12.49 12.07
CA VAL A 23 3.44 -11.58 11.34
C VAL A 23 4.79 -11.53 12.06
N PRO A 24 5.91 -11.92 11.44
CA PRO A 24 7.22 -11.84 12.08
C PRO A 24 7.54 -10.40 12.49
N ALA A 25 7.94 -10.23 13.76
CA ALA A 25 8.28 -8.93 14.32
C ALA A 25 9.56 -8.33 13.71
N THR A 26 10.49 -9.18 13.30
CA THR A 26 11.79 -8.80 12.72
C THR A 26 12.08 -9.63 11.47
N GLY A 27 13.10 -9.22 10.72
CA GLY A 27 13.54 -9.91 9.50
C GLY A 27 12.73 -9.59 8.24
N PRO A 28 13.26 -9.97 7.06
CA PRO A 28 12.59 -9.78 5.77
C PRO A 28 11.36 -10.68 5.66
N VAL A 29 10.28 -10.15 5.10
CA VAL A 29 9.01 -10.87 4.89
C VAL A 29 8.41 -10.43 3.57
N ILE A 30 7.88 -11.39 2.81
CA ILE A 30 6.98 -11.13 1.68
C ILE A 30 5.56 -11.39 2.19
N VAL A 31 4.70 -10.37 2.10
CA VAL A 31 3.27 -10.53 2.37
C VAL A 31 2.57 -10.77 1.04
N ALA A 32 2.06 -11.98 0.85
CA ALA A 32 1.24 -12.33 -0.30
C ALA A 32 -0.24 -12.27 0.11
N SER A 33 -0.97 -11.28 -0.37
CA SER A 33 -2.41 -11.15 -0.16
C SER A 33 -3.17 -11.40 -1.46
N ASN A 34 -4.44 -11.76 -1.33
CA ASN A 34 -5.39 -11.52 -2.41
C ASN A 34 -5.44 -10.01 -2.71
N HIS A 35 -5.67 -9.64 -3.97
CA HIS A 35 -5.85 -8.26 -4.38
C HIS A 35 -7.27 -8.06 -4.91
N LEU A 36 -8.17 -7.65 -4.03
CA LEU A 36 -9.59 -7.47 -4.36
C LEU A 36 -9.91 -6.01 -4.69
N SER A 37 -9.14 -5.05 -4.16
CA SER A 37 -9.39 -3.64 -4.42
C SER A 37 -8.17 -2.77 -4.13
N PHE A 38 -8.20 -1.54 -4.63
CA PHE A 38 -7.23 -0.51 -4.26
C PHE A 38 -7.09 -0.31 -2.74
N SER A 39 -8.19 -0.52 -1.99
CA SER A 39 -8.21 -0.38 -0.54
C SER A 39 -7.25 -1.31 0.19
N ASP A 40 -6.81 -2.40 -0.44
CA ASP A 40 -5.81 -3.33 0.12
C ASP A 40 -4.49 -2.59 0.42
N SER A 41 -4.13 -1.63 -0.43
CA SER A 41 -2.96 -0.77 -0.27
C SER A 41 -3.08 0.26 0.87
N ILE A 42 -4.28 0.42 1.43
CA ILE A 42 -4.57 1.33 2.54
C ILE A 42 -4.70 0.55 3.85
N PHE A 43 -5.55 -0.48 3.87
CA PHE A 43 -5.87 -1.21 5.11
C PHE A 43 -4.77 -2.19 5.52
N MET A 44 -4.02 -2.79 4.59
CA MET A 44 -2.93 -3.70 4.96
C MET A 44 -1.81 -2.96 5.72
N PRO A 45 -1.26 -1.82 5.23
CA PRO A 45 -0.26 -1.07 5.98
C PRO A 45 -0.80 -0.42 7.26
N LEU A 46 -2.12 -0.18 7.30
CA LEU A 46 -2.82 0.34 8.47
C LEU A 46 -2.76 -0.66 9.64
N VAL A 47 -3.17 -1.92 9.41
CA VAL A 47 -3.38 -2.90 10.49
C VAL A 47 -2.15 -3.76 10.80
N VAL A 48 -1.26 -3.96 9.83
CA VAL A 48 -0.06 -4.78 10.03
C VAL A 48 0.95 -4.00 10.90
N PRO A 49 1.48 -4.58 11.99
CA PRO A 49 2.35 -3.88 12.95
C PRO A 49 3.79 -3.67 12.45
N ARG A 50 3.99 -3.59 11.13
CA ARG A 50 5.26 -3.26 10.46
C ARG A 50 4.99 -2.40 9.23
N LYS A 51 6.05 -1.86 8.62
CA LYS A 51 5.92 -1.19 7.33
C LYS A 51 5.58 -2.24 6.27
N VAL A 52 4.51 -1.98 5.52
CA VAL A 52 4.13 -2.76 4.33
C VAL A 52 4.27 -1.84 3.14
N THR A 53 5.02 -2.29 2.13
CA THR A 53 5.26 -1.54 0.90
C THR A 53 4.67 -2.33 -0.26
N PHE A 54 3.82 -1.67 -1.05
CA PHE A 54 3.27 -2.21 -2.28
C PHE A 54 4.08 -1.73 -3.47
N LEU A 55 4.14 -2.57 -4.51
CA LEU A 55 4.63 -2.17 -5.81
C LEU A 55 3.49 -1.46 -6.56
N ALA A 56 3.75 -0.25 -7.05
CA ALA A 56 2.80 0.53 -7.83
C ALA A 56 3.32 0.82 -9.23
N LYS A 57 2.38 0.97 -10.17
CA LYS A 57 2.64 1.38 -11.55
C LYS A 57 3.57 2.61 -11.60
N SER A 58 4.65 2.53 -12.38
CA SER A 58 5.63 3.62 -12.55
C SER A 58 4.97 4.93 -12.96
N GLU A 59 3.91 4.87 -13.75
CA GLU A 59 3.14 6.01 -14.25
C GLU A 59 2.55 6.84 -13.10
N TYR A 60 2.32 6.25 -11.93
CA TYR A 60 1.80 6.96 -10.77
C TYR A 60 2.80 7.95 -10.19
N PHE A 61 4.08 7.78 -10.50
CA PHE A 61 5.17 8.61 -10.02
C PHE A 61 5.70 9.58 -11.09
N THR A 62 5.49 9.26 -12.37
CA THR A 62 6.04 10.03 -13.51
C THR A 62 5.00 10.84 -14.28
N SER A 63 3.71 10.70 -13.95
CA SER A 63 2.64 11.50 -14.57
C SER A 63 2.93 13.01 -14.47
N PRO A 64 2.83 13.78 -15.57
CA PRO A 64 3.14 15.21 -15.56
C PRO A 64 2.02 16.06 -14.92
N GLY A 65 2.36 17.32 -14.61
CA GLY A 65 1.42 18.32 -14.11
C GLY A 65 1.09 18.22 -12.61
N ILE A 66 0.28 19.15 -12.11
CA ILE A 66 -0.07 19.28 -10.69
C ILE A 66 -0.76 18.01 -10.17
N LYS A 67 -1.67 17.43 -10.96
CA LYS A 67 -2.35 16.16 -10.61
C LYS A 67 -1.36 15.01 -10.47
N GLY A 68 -0.38 14.93 -11.38
CA GLY A 68 0.69 13.94 -11.33
C GLY A 68 1.61 14.13 -10.12
N LEU A 69 1.92 15.37 -9.76
CA LEU A 69 2.67 15.70 -8.57
C LEU A 69 1.93 15.25 -7.30
N ILE A 70 0.66 15.61 -7.14
CA ILE A 70 -0.18 15.19 -6.00
C ILE A 70 -0.24 13.66 -5.91
N LYS A 71 -0.44 12.99 -7.05
CA LYS A 71 -0.44 11.53 -7.14
C LYS A 71 0.90 10.96 -6.64
N ARG A 72 2.02 11.44 -7.18
CA ARG A 72 3.38 11.02 -6.78
C ARG A 72 3.58 11.18 -5.26
N TRP A 73 3.28 12.35 -4.70
CA TRP A 73 3.40 12.60 -3.26
C TRP A 73 2.54 11.63 -2.45
N THR A 74 1.32 11.35 -2.91
CA THR A 74 0.42 10.40 -2.24
C THR A 74 1.00 8.99 -2.22
N PHE A 75 1.52 8.50 -3.34
CA PHE A 75 2.09 7.15 -3.42
C PHE A 75 3.39 7.01 -2.62
N ILE A 76 4.24 8.05 -2.60
CA ILE A 76 5.44 8.10 -1.75
C ILE A 76 5.05 8.11 -0.26
N ALA A 77 4.07 8.93 0.11
CA ALA A 77 3.56 9.00 1.47
C ALA A 77 3.02 7.62 1.92
N LEU A 78 2.24 6.95 1.08
CA LEU A 78 1.75 5.59 1.33
C LEU A 78 2.87 4.52 1.38
N GLY A 79 4.12 4.89 1.10
CA GLY A 79 5.28 4.01 1.19
C GLY A 79 5.36 3.01 0.03
N GLN A 80 4.74 3.32 -1.11
CA GLN A 80 4.76 2.49 -2.31
C GLN A 80 6.03 2.71 -3.13
N VAL A 81 6.44 1.67 -3.85
CA VAL A 81 7.64 1.67 -4.69
C VAL A 81 7.23 1.49 -6.15
N PRO A 82 7.76 2.31 -7.09
CA PRO A 82 7.45 2.17 -8.50
C PRO A 82 7.98 0.84 -9.05
N ILE A 83 7.20 0.21 -9.92
CA ILE A 83 7.62 -0.93 -10.73
C ILE A 83 7.30 -0.65 -12.21
N ASP A 84 8.27 -0.90 -13.08
CA ASP A 84 8.06 -0.89 -14.52
C ASP A 84 7.38 -2.20 -14.92
N ARG A 85 6.23 -2.08 -15.58
CA ARG A 85 5.37 -3.20 -15.98
C ARG A 85 5.35 -3.41 -17.49
N SER A 86 6.27 -2.81 -18.24
CA SER A 86 6.40 -2.92 -19.71
C SER A 86 6.59 -4.36 -20.23
N GLY A 87 6.93 -5.32 -19.36
CA GLY A 87 7.09 -6.75 -19.68
C GLY A 87 5.83 -7.55 -20.10
N GLY A 88 4.68 -6.91 -20.35
CA GLY A 88 3.50 -7.52 -20.97
C GLY A 88 2.32 -7.83 -20.04
N LYS A 89 1.25 -8.46 -20.56
CA LYS A 89 -0.06 -8.69 -19.88
C LYS A 89 0.03 -9.39 -18.52
N ARG A 90 1.07 -10.19 -18.27
CA ARG A 90 1.30 -10.84 -16.96
C ARG A 90 1.70 -9.85 -15.86
N SER A 91 2.07 -8.65 -16.26
CA SER A 91 2.35 -7.51 -15.42
C SER A 91 1.14 -6.57 -15.34
N GLU A 92 -0.10 -7.02 -15.59
CA GLU A 92 -1.32 -6.25 -15.32
C GLU A 92 -2.05 -6.86 -14.11
N ALA A 93 -2.20 -6.05 -13.07
CA ALA A 93 -2.88 -6.34 -11.80
C ALA A 93 -3.42 -5.01 -11.30
#